data_AF-A0AA40DS05-F1
#
_entry.id   AF-A0AA40DS05-F1
#
_cell.length_a   1.000
_cell.length_b   1.000
_cell.length_c   1.000
_cell.angle_alpha   90.00
_cell.angle_beta   90.00
_cell.angle_gamma   90.00
#
_symmetry.space_group_name_H-M   'P 1'
#
loop_
_entity.id
_entity.type
_entity.pdbx_description
1 polymer ?
#
loop_
_entity_poly.entity_id
_entity_poly.type
_entity_poly.pdbx_seq_one_letter_code
_entity_poly.pdbx_strand_id
1 'polypeptide(L)'
;MRRVSALLLLGCLQTALGWAHVPAGELRKAVSDDDVMVAFVAPDEPASAAFEPEWLSAAAEGKEHLVSIDCGVNQGPDCDREGIESLPFILLFRSGSVVAQYKGPRRAAALLHFAARRKRPVVSESLGSEELIAFKTTDETVFVAYLDPEDRTSAEVVTDAAIRYRDEFSFATVTDSSLAEAQGINVPSVVCYKQIDGDTRRFSSFNQPHEFDDWVKEASRPILGELTALNQQRLLDRGWPMVYLFAPTESERQQLRKTVYKFAKSYYDSLTSVLVDPFQFPELMNQLGLATNQFPAGAVHQLSKDRIYQYPKDKPFSPGALQQWGLDVYQGLVKAWTPPGFTAPESTEHDEL
;
A
#
# COMPACT_ATOMS: atom_id res chain seq x y z
N MET A 1 35.18 39.81 35.22
CA MET A 1 35.78 38.93 34.18
C MET A 1 35.95 37.56 34.84
N ARG A 2 35.39 36.42 34.41
CA ARG A 2 34.85 35.92 33.14
C ARG A 2 33.65 35.01 33.45
N ARG A 3 32.58 35.08 32.65
CA ARG A 3 31.52 34.05 32.64
C ARG A 3 32.00 32.93 31.71
N VAL A 4 32.02 31.69 32.21
CA VAL A 4 32.29 30.50 31.40
C VAL A 4 30.95 30.06 30.81
N SER A 5 30.79 30.25 29.50
CA SER A 5 29.66 29.68 28.75
C SER A 5 29.93 28.20 28.52
N ALA A 6 29.09 27.34 29.11
CA ALA A 6 29.04 25.93 28.76
C ALA A 6 28.28 25.80 27.44
N LEU A 7 29.01 25.52 26.35
CA LEU A 7 28.42 25.10 25.08
C LEU A 7 27.96 23.65 25.24
N LEU A 8 26.65 23.45 25.38
CA LEU A 8 26.02 22.14 25.21
C LEU A 8 26.04 21.82 23.71
N LEU A 9 27.02 21.02 23.29
CA LEU A 9 27.00 20.32 22.01
C LEU A 9 25.89 19.28 22.08
N LEU A 10 24.70 19.61 21.56
CA LEU A 10 23.75 18.61 21.12
C LEU A 10 24.40 17.86 19.95
N GLY A 11 24.98 16.70 20.23
CA GLY A 11 25.31 15.74 19.19
C GLY A 11 24.00 15.27 18.56
N CYS A 12 23.72 15.70 17.33
CA CYS A 12 22.83 14.95 16.45
C CYS A 12 23.42 13.55 16.33
N LEU A 13 22.81 12.56 16.98
CA LEU A 13 22.93 11.19 16.51
C LEU A 13 22.23 11.14 15.14
N GLN A 14 22.99 11.45 14.09
CA GLN A 14 22.70 10.90 12.78
C GLN A 14 22.93 9.39 12.94
N THR A 15 21.86 8.62 13.10
CA THR A 15 21.90 7.21 12.76
C THR A 15 22.26 7.19 11.29
N ALA A 16 23.52 6.91 10.97
CA ALA A 16 23.97 6.77 9.58
C ALA A 16 23.34 5.50 9.02
N LEU A 17 22.09 5.63 8.56
CA LEU A 17 21.60 4.83 7.47
C LEU A 17 22.44 5.24 6.25
N GLY A 18 22.92 4.25 5.53
CA GLY A 18 23.78 4.44 4.39
C GLY A 18 23.38 3.45 3.33
N TRP A 19 22.83 3.97 2.24
CA TRP A 19 22.66 3.22 1.01
C TRP A 19 23.94 2.49 0.61
N ALA A 20 23.80 1.22 0.25
CA ALA A 20 24.82 0.45 -0.44
C ALA A 20 24.58 0.55 -1.95
N HIS A 21 25.12 1.62 -2.56
CA HIS A 21 24.95 1.87 -3.99
C HIS A 21 25.86 0.99 -4.84
N VAL A 22 25.31 0.50 -5.95
CA VAL A 22 26.10 -0.06 -7.05
C VAL A 22 26.89 1.09 -7.69
N PRO A 23 28.19 0.89 -8.00
CA PRO A 23 28.98 1.91 -8.67
C PRO A 23 28.34 2.37 -9.99
N ALA A 24 28.50 3.65 -10.33
CA ALA A 24 27.95 4.22 -11.54
C ALA A 24 28.41 3.46 -12.80
N GLY A 25 27.46 3.05 -13.65
CA GLY A 25 27.72 2.29 -14.87
C GLY A 25 27.82 0.78 -14.66
N GLU A 26 27.78 0.28 -13.42
CA GLU A 26 27.85 -1.15 -13.11
C GLU A 26 26.48 -1.82 -12.98
N LEU A 27 25.36 -1.11 -13.22
CA LEU A 27 24.02 -1.70 -13.12
C LEU A 27 23.89 -2.99 -13.94
N ARG A 28 24.33 -2.99 -15.20
CA ARG A 28 24.24 -4.15 -16.11
C ARG A 28 24.92 -5.40 -15.56
N LYS A 29 26.03 -5.22 -14.85
CA LYS A 29 26.76 -6.31 -14.20
C LYS A 29 26.04 -6.76 -12.92
N ALA A 30 25.49 -5.82 -12.16
CA ALA A 30 24.75 -6.13 -10.93
C ALA A 30 23.47 -6.95 -11.19
N VAL A 31 22.86 -6.82 -12.37
CA VAL A 31 21.57 -7.46 -12.70
C VAL A 31 21.68 -8.65 -13.68
N SER A 32 22.89 -9.14 -14.00
CA SER A 32 23.08 -10.07 -15.13
C SER A 32 22.54 -11.48 -14.90
N ASP A 33 22.70 -12.02 -13.68
CA ASP A 33 22.59 -13.47 -13.46
C ASP A 33 21.33 -13.88 -12.70
N ASP A 34 20.87 -13.02 -11.77
CA ASP A 34 19.78 -13.34 -10.83
C ASP A 34 18.60 -12.35 -10.90
N ASP A 35 17.52 -12.69 -10.20
CA ASP A 35 16.44 -11.74 -9.90
C ASP A 35 16.93 -10.69 -8.90
N VAL A 36 17.00 -9.42 -9.33
CA VAL A 36 17.52 -8.31 -8.54
C VAL A 36 16.51 -7.19 -8.46
N MET A 37 16.17 -6.75 -7.25
CA MET A 37 15.42 -5.52 -7.04
C MET A 37 16.38 -4.33 -6.95
N VAL A 38 16.14 -3.32 -7.77
CA VAL A 38 16.97 -2.13 -7.89
C VAL A 38 16.17 -0.91 -7.47
N ALA A 39 16.62 -0.22 -6.41
CA ALA A 39 16.09 1.08 -6.02
C ALA A 39 16.93 2.20 -6.63
N PHE A 40 16.31 3.03 -7.46
CA PHE A 40 16.86 4.28 -7.97
C PHE A 40 16.43 5.40 -7.02
N VAL A 41 17.39 6.07 -6.41
CA VAL A 41 17.17 7.00 -5.29
C VAL A 41 18.10 8.20 -5.38
N ALA A 42 17.82 9.27 -4.64
CA ALA A 42 18.77 10.37 -4.44
C ALA A 42 18.87 10.63 -2.92
N PRO A 43 20.01 10.34 -2.27
CA PRO A 43 20.10 10.39 -0.80
C PRO A 43 19.67 11.72 -0.16
N ASP A 44 19.91 12.85 -0.84
CA ASP A 44 19.54 14.19 -0.36
C ASP A 44 18.06 14.55 -0.56
N GLU A 45 17.29 13.71 -1.27
CA GLU A 45 15.89 13.94 -1.59
C GLU A 45 14.97 13.35 -0.48
N PRO A 46 14.00 14.14 0.06
CA PRO A 46 13.21 13.71 1.22
C PRO A 46 12.47 12.37 1.07
N ALA A 47 11.92 12.05 -0.09
CA ALA A 47 11.22 10.78 -0.31
C ALA A 47 12.18 9.59 -0.24
N SER A 48 13.36 9.72 -0.84
CA SER A 48 14.43 8.74 -0.79
C SER A 48 14.92 8.54 0.65
N ALA A 49 15.16 9.63 1.39
CA ALA A 49 15.56 9.57 2.79
C ALA A 49 14.49 8.91 3.69
N ALA A 50 13.20 9.18 3.44
CA ALA A 50 12.11 8.55 4.17
C ALA A 50 11.96 7.04 3.87
N PHE A 51 12.40 6.60 2.68
CA PHE A 51 12.35 5.22 2.23
C PHE A 51 13.55 4.38 2.69
N GLU A 52 14.72 4.99 2.85
CA GLU A 52 15.98 4.32 3.19
C GLU A 52 15.90 3.30 4.35
N PRO A 53 15.26 3.60 5.50
CA PRO A 53 15.19 2.64 6.61
C PRO A 53 14.54 1.31 6.20
N GLU A 54 13.48 1.38 5.39
CA GLU A 54 12.71 0.23 4.95
C GLU A 54 13.45 -0.57 3.87
N TRP A 55 14.21 0.12 3.02
CA TRP A 55 15.07 -0.55 2.05
C TRP A 55 16.18 -1.34 2.73
N LEU A 56 16.84 -0.73 3.73
CA LEU A 56 17.92 -1.39 4.48
C LEU A 56 17.41 -2.54 5.33
N SER A 57 16.22 -2.42 5.95
CA SER A 57 15.57 -3.54 6.64
C SER A 57 15.26 -4.69 5.67
N ALA A 58 14.69 -4.40 4.49
CA ALA A 58 14.43 -5.43 3.49
C ALA A 58 15.72 -6.12 3.01
N ALA A 59 16.78 -5.35 2.75
CA ALA A 59 18.07 -5.91 2.32
C ALA A 59 18.76 -6.76 3.41
N ALA A 60 18.53 -6.47 4.69
CA ALA A 60 19.09 -7.21 5.81
C ALA A 60 18.31 -8.49 6.16
N GLU A 61 16.99 -8.46 6.03
CA GLU A 61 16.10 -9.55 6.44
C GLU A 61 15.75 -10.51 5.30
N GLY A 62 15.77 -10.02 4.06
CA GLY A 62 15.39 -10.76 2.86
C GLY A 62 16.43 -11.78 2.40
N LYS A 63 15.97 -12.74 1.59
CA LYS A 63 16.84 -13.60 0.76
C LYS A 63 17.02 -13.02 -0.64
N GLU A 64 16.30 -11.96 -0.93
CA GLU A 64 16.23 -11.25 -2.19
C GLU A 64 17.49 -10.40 -2.39
N HIS A 65 18.00 -10.36 -3.61
CA HIS A 65 19.11 -9.49 -3.93
C HIS A 65 18.57 -8.07 -4.17
N LEU A 66 18.81 -7.18 -3.21
CA LEU A 66 18.41 -5.78 -3.25
C LEU A 66 19.64 -4.90 -3.42
N VAL A 67 19.64 -4.05 -4.43
CA VAL A 67 20.72 -3.09 -4.70
C VAL A 67 20.16 -1.70 -4.97
N SER A 68 20.96 -0.66 -4.76
CA SER A 68 20.52 0.72 -5.03
C SER A 68 21.41 1.41 -6.04
N ILE A 69 20.87 2.41 -6.74
CA ILE A 69 21.56 3.29 -7.67
C ILE A 69 21.32 4.73 -7.21
N ASP A 70 22.40 5.50 -7.07
CA ASP A 70 22.33 6.93 -6.78
C ASP A 70 22.09 7.73 -8.08
N CYS A 71 20.92 8.34 -8.16
CA CYS A 71 20.47 9.22 -9.23
C CYS A 71 20.54 10.71 -8.86
N GLY A 72 21.26 11.07 -7.79
CA GLY A 72 21.45 12.44 -7.31
C GLY A 72 22.21 13.35 -8.30
N VAL A 73 22.92 14.37 -7.79
CA VAL A 73 23.45 15.53 -8.57
C VAL A 73 24.34 15.16 -9.78
N ASN A 74 24.79 13.90 -9.89
CA ASN A 74 25.53 13.38 -11.03
C ASN A 74 24.79 12.28 -11.80
N GLN A 75 23.44 12.29 -11.86
CA GLN A 75 22.54 11.34 -12.56
C GLN A 75 23.33 10.23 -13.24
N GLY A 76 23.54 9.12 -12.53
CA GLY A 76 24.35 8.05 -13.06
C GLY A 76 23.80 7.65 -14.43
N PRO A 77 24.65 7.31 -15.43
CA PRO A 77 24.22 6.96 -16.78
C PRO A 77 23.24 5.77 -16.83
N ASP A 78 23.06 5.08 -15.70
CA ASP A 78 22.07 4.03 -15.51
C ASP A 78 20.66 4.58 -15.26
N CYS A 79 20.48 5.70 -14.54
CA CYS A 79 19.17 6.31 -14.28
C CYS A 79 18.56 6.88 -15.56
N ASP A 80 19.36 7.58 -16.37
CA ASP A 80 18.94 8.10 -17.67
C ASP A 80 18.55 6.98 -18.64
N ARG A 81 19.34 5.90 -18.64
CA ARG A 81 19.13 4.76 -19.53
C ARG A 81 17.84 4.01 -19.22
N GLU A 82 17.52 3.86 -17.94
CA GLU A 82 16.28 3.20 -17.50
C GLU A 82 15.07 4.16 -17.47
N GLY A 83 15.25 5.43 -17.86
CA GLY A 83 14.17 6.40 -18.00
C GLY A 83 13.52 6.78 -16.66
N ILE A 84 14.32 6.96 -15.63
CA ILE A 84 13.83 7.23 -14.27
C ILE A 84 13.41 8.70 -14.14
N GLU A 85 12.10 8.95 -14.03
CA GLU A 85 11.52 10.30 -13.99
C GLU A 85 11.17 10.79 -12.57
N SER A 86 11.03 9.88 -11.61
CA SER A 86 10.62 10.20 -10.24
C SER A 86 11.34 9.30 -9.25
N LEU A 87 11.70 9.82 -8.07
CA LEU A 87 12.43 9.06 -7.05
C LEU A 87 11.61 8.97 -5.74
N PRO A 88 11.80 7.91 -4.94
CA PRO A 88 12.48 6.67 -5.31
C PRO A 88 11.66 5.85 -6.34
N PHE A 89 12.37 5.18 -7.25
CA PHE A 89 11.80 4.29 -8.27
C PHE A 89 12.39 2.89 -8.10
N ILE A 90 11.57 1.85 -8.21
CA ILE A 90 12.01 0.49 -7.90
C ILE A 90 11.65 -0.43 -9.06
N LEU A 91 12.67 -1.10 -9.60
CA LEU A 91 12.53 -2.07 -10.68
C LEU A 91 12.96 -3.45 -10.22
N LEU A 92 12.28 -4.48 -10.72
CA LEU A 92 12.73 -5.86 -10.65
C LEU A 92 13.36 -6.24 -11.99
N PHE A 93 14.61 -6.65 -11.94
CA PHE A 93 15.34 -7.23 -13.07
C PHE A 93 15.35 -8.75 -12.96
N ARG A 94 15.32 -9.42 -14.12
CA ARG A 94 15.58 -10.84 -14.29
C ARG A 94 16.49 -11.01 -15.48
N SER A 95 17.68 -11.58 -15.25
CA SER A 95 18.67 -11.85 -16.30
C SER A 95 18.94 -10.62 -17.19
N GLY A 96 19.20 -9.48 -16.55
CA GLY A 96 19.52 -8.21 -17.20
C GLY A 96 18.34 -7.43 -17.79
N SER A 97 17.11 -7.97 -17.73
CA SER A 97 15.91 -7.34 -18.28
C SER A 97 14.94 -6.90 -17.19
N VAL A 98 14.35 -5.72 -17.33
CA VAL A 98 13.27 -5.25 -16.45
C VAL A 98 12.03 -6.12 -16.67
N VAL A 99 11.52 -6.74 -15.60
CA VAL A 99 10.30 -7.58 -15.64
C VAL A 99 9.13 -6.99 -14.88
N ALA A 100 9.37 -6.03 -13.99
CA ALA A 100 8.32 -5.33 -13.27
C ALA A 100 8.82 -3.99 -12.69
N GLN A 101 7.91 -3.04 -12.55
CA GLN A 101 8.07 -1.87 -11.68
C GLN A 101 7.31 -2.15 -10.38
N TYR A 102 7.92 -1.87 -9.23
CA TYR A 102 7.22 -1.92 -7.96
C TYR A 102 6.39 -0.65 -7.74
N LYS A 103 5.10 -0.82 -7.49
CA LYS A 103 4.13 0.27 -7.28
C LYS A 103 3.37 0.14 -5.94
N GLY A 104 3.87 -0.73 -5.05
CA GLY A 104 3.26 -1.02 -3.76
C GLY A 104 3.76 -0.12 -2.62
N PRO A 105 3.36 -0.43 -1.38
CA PRO A 105 3.78 0.31 -0.18
C PRO A 105 5.31 0.36 0.00
N ARG A 106 5.86 1.50 0.37
CA ARG A 106 7.32 1.67 0.58
C ARG A 106 7.73 1.22 1.99
N ARG A 107 7.53 -0.07 2.28
CA ARG A 107 7.91 -0.73 3.55
C ARG A 107 8.53 -2.10 3.30
N ALA A 108 9.40 -2.53 4.21
CA ALA A 108 10.27 -3.69 4.02
C ALA A 108 9.49 -4.96 3.67
N ALA A 109 8.49 -5.30 4.49
CA ALA A 109 7.68 -6.51 4.28
C ALA A 109 6.97 -6.54 2.91
N ALA A 110 6.47 -5.40 2.43
CA ALA A 110 5.77 -5.33 1.15
C ALA A 110 6.73 -5.54 -0.05
N LEU A 111 7.95 -5.01 0.04
CA LEU A 111 9.01 -5.25 -0.96
C LEU A 111 9.37 -6.74 -1.05
N LEU A 112 9.57 -7.38 0.10
CA LEU A 112 9.93 -8.80 0.19
C LEU A 112 8.79 -9.69 -0.33
N HIS A 113 7.54 -9.39 0.04
CA HIS A 113 6.38 -10.11 -0.49
C HIS A 113 6.27 -9.98 -2.01
N PHE A 114 6.46 -8.78 -2.55
CA PHE A 114 6.45 -8.56 -4.00
C PHE A 114 7.53 -9.37 -4.72
N ALA A 115 8.78 -9.34 -4.24
CA ALA A 115 9.86 -10.12 -4.82
C ALA A 115 9.59 -11.62 -4.77
N ALA A 116 9.19 -12.14 -3.60
CA ALA A 116 8.85 -13.54 -3.42
C ALA A 116 7.66 -13.97 -4.31
N ARG A 117 6.68 -13.09 -4.51
CA ARG A 117 5.55 -13.33 -5.41
C ARG A 117 5.97 -13.35 -6.88
N ARG A 118 6.87 -12.46 -7.31
CA ARG A 118 7.37 -12.42 -8.69
C ARG A 118 8.26 -13.62 -9.06
N LYS A 119 8.82 -14.33 -8.08
CA LYS A 119 9.51 -15.62 -8.24
C LYS A 119 8.57 -16.82 -8.41
N ARG A 120 7.32 -16.71 -7.95
CA ARG A 120 6.33 -17.77 -8.03
C ARG A 120 5.57 -17.73 -9.37
N PRO A 121 4.97 -18.86 -9.80
CA PRO A 121 3.97 -18.86 -10.86
C PRO A 121 2.84 -17.86 -10.59
N VAL A 122 2.05 -17.53 -11.62
CA VAL A 122 0.87 -16.65 -11.45
C VAL A 122 -0.16 -17.25 -10.50
N VAL A 123 -0.36 -18.55 -10.63
CA VAL A 123 -1.15 -19.35 -9.69
C VAL A 123 -0.25 -20.48 -9.21
N SER A 124 -0.05 -20.63 -7.91
CA SER A 124 0.61 -21.82 -7.36
C SER A 124 -0.36 -22.99 -7.39
N GLU A 125 -0.11 -23.96 -8.26
CA GLU A 125 -1.09 -25.01 -8.58
C GLU A 125 -1.03 -26.19 -7.61
N SER A 126 -2.21 -26.78 -7.36
CA SER A 126 -2.40 -28.07 -6.68
C SER A 126 -1.63 -28.21 -5.36
N LEU A 127 -1.79 -27.23 -4.47
CA LEU A 127 -1.12 -27.24 -3.17
C LEU A 127 -1.55 -28.45 -2.33
N GLY A 128 -0.56 -29.15 -1.77
CA GLY A 128 -0.79 -30.15 -0.72
C GLY A 128 -1.11 -29.52 0.64
N SER A 129 -1.35 -30.36 1.65
CA SER A 129 -1.73 -29.90 3.01
C SER A 129 -0.71 -28.92 3.63
N GLU A 130 0.59 -29.29 3.62
CA GLU A 130 1.65 -28.46 4.21
C GLU A 130 1.86 -27.15 3.43
N GLU A 131 1.86 -27.24 2.10
CA GLU A 131 2.01 -26.08 1.22
C GLU A 131 0.83 -25.12 1.36
N LEU A 132 -0.39 -25.63 1.52
CA LEU A 132 -1.57 -24.82 1.76
C LEU A 132 -1.49 -24.05 3.09
N ILE A 133 -0.96 -24.66 4.15
CA ILE A 133 -0.75 -23.99 5.43
C ILE A 133 0.26 -22.85 5.26
N ALA A 134 1.40 -23.10 4.60
CA ALA A 134 2.43 -22.10 4.36
C ALA A 134 1.95 -20.98 3.41
N PHE A 135 1.19 -21.34 2.36
CA PHE A 135 0.72 -20.39 1.36
C PHE A 135 -0.24 -19.36 1.95
N LYS A 136 -1.07 -19.76 2.93
CA LYS A 136 -2.00 -18.82 3.61
C LYS A 136 -1.30 -17.60 4.18
N THR A 137 -0.03 -17.72 4.57
CA THR A 137 0.75 -16.67 5.23
C THR A 137 1.89 -16.12 4.37
N THR A 138 1.98 -16.52 3.09
CA THR A 138 3.09 -16.08 2.21
C THR A 138 3.01 -14.61 1.80
N ASP A 139 1.87 -13.98 2.07
CA ASP A 139 1.56 -12.61 1.70
C ASP A 139 0.53 -12.04 2.68
N GLU A 140 0.23 -10.76 2.57
CA GLU A 140 -0.75 -10.10 3.46
C GLU A 140 -2.18 -10.46 3.10
N THR A 141 -2.43 -10.64 1.80
CA THR A 141 -3.70 -11.10 1.24
C THR A 141 -3.42 -12.17 0.20
N VAL A 142 -4.02 -13.35 0.41
CA VAL A 142 -3.89 -14.48 -0.50
C VAL A 142 -5.25 -15.08 -0.83
N PHE A 143 -5.36 -15.61 -2.04
CA PHE A 143 -6.56 -16.27 -2.55
C PHE A 143 -6.25 -17.73 -2.85
N VAL A 144 -7.03 -18.63 -2.28
CA VAL A 144 -6.94 -20.07 -2.56
C VAL A 144 -8.24 -20.53 -3.19
N ALA A 145 -8.15 -20.99 -4.43
CA ALA A 145 -9.26 -21.57 -5.16
C ALA A 145 -9.28 -23.09 -4.98
N TYR A 146 -10.39 -23.60 -4.44
CA TYR A 146 -10.67 -25.02 -4.30
C TYR A 146 -11.55 -25.42 -5.47
N LEU A 147 -10.98 -26.19 -6.41
CA LEU A 147 -11.58 -26.50 -7.70
C LEU A 147 -11.55 -28.00 -7.97
N ASP A 148 -12.49 -28.49 -8.78
CA ASP A 148 -12.36 -29.82 -9.39
C ASP A 148 -11.23 -29.77 -10.44
N PRO A 149 -10.36 -30.78 -10.55
CA PRO A 149 -9.31 -30.82 -11.58
C PRO A 149 -9.79 -30.57 -13.01
N GLU A 150 -11.04 -30.93 -13.33
CA GLU A 150 -11.63 -30.79 -14.65
C GLU A 150 -12.39 -29.45 -14.83
N ASP A 151 -12.57 -28.64 -13.78
CA ASP A 151 -13.23 -27.33 -13.84
C ASP A 151 -12.30 -26.23 -14.40
N ARG A 152 -12.08 -26.31 -15.71
CA ARG A 152 -11.26 -25.35 -16.45
C ARG A 152 -11.85 -23.94 -16.47
N THR A 153 -13.17 -23.82 -16.42
CA THR A 153 -13.85 -22.52 -16.51
C THR A 153 -13.56 -21.68 -15.27
N SER A 154 -13.72 -22.27 -14.08
CA SER A 154 -13.39 -21.58 -12.82
C SER A 154 -11.89 -21.34 -12.70
N ALA A 155 -11.05 -22.26 -13.17
CA ALA A 155 -9.59 -22.09 -13.18
C ALA A 155 -9.13 -20.92 -14.06
N GLU A 156 -9.74 -20.72 -15.23
CA GLU A 156 -9.47 -19.57 -16.11
C GLU A 156 -9.85 -18.25 -15.41
N VAL A 157 -11.03 -18.17 -14.79
CA VAL A 157 -11.47 -16.97 -14.04
C VAL A 157 -10.49 -16.62 -12.90
N VAL A 158 -9.99 -17.61 -12.17
CA VAL A 158 -8.99 -17.42 -11.12
C VAL A 158 -7.65 -16.95 -11.71
N THR A 159 -7.23 -17.55 -12.82
CA THR A 159 -5.97 -17.20 -13.49
C THR A 159 -5.99 -15.76 -14.01
N ASP A 160 -7.10 -15.34 -14.63
CA ASP A 160 -7.26 -13.97 -15.13
C ASP A 160 -7.16 -12.93 -14.00
N ALA A 161 -7.79 -13.20 -12.85
CA ALA A 161 -7.65 -12.35 -11.67
C ALA A 161 -6.21 -12.37 -11.13
N ALA A 162 -5.56 -13.53 -11.11
CA ALA A 162 -4.20 -13.67 -10.63
C ALA A 162 -3.18 -12.91 -11.52
N ILE A 163 -3.38 -12.87 -12.83
CA ILE A 163 -2.59 -12.04 -13.76
C ILE A 163 -2.81 -10.55 -13.43
N ARG A 164 -4.07 -10.14 -13.30
CA ARG A 164 -4.47 -8.75 -13.09
C ARG A 164 -3.95 -8.18 -11.78
N TYR A 165 -4.05 -8.94 -10.69
CA TYR A 165 -3.68 -8.52 -9.34
C TYR A 165 -2.32 -9.06 -8.89
N ARG A 166 -1.47 -9.52 -9.82
CA ARG A 166 -0.14 -10.08 -9.51
C ARG A 166 0.73 -9.14 -8.69
N ASP A 167 0.56 -7.83 -8.83
CA ASP A 167 1.34 -6.85 -8.06
C ASP A 167 0.78 -6.55 -6.67
N GLU A 168 -0.38 -7.10 -6.33
CA GLU A 168 -1.02 -6.89 -5.02
C GLU A 168 -1.24 -8.18 -4.22
N PHE A 169 -1.63 -9.30 -4.84
CA PHE A 169 -2.07 -10.50 -4.13
C PHE A 169 -1.46 -11.79 -4.69
N SER A 170 -1.37 -12.82 -3.85
CA SER A 170 -0.94 -14.16 -4.26
C SER A 170 -2.13 -15.10 -4.48
N PHE A 171 -2.09 -15.93 -5.52
CA PHE A 171 -3.15 -16.87 -5.87
C PHE A 171 -2.63 -18.31 -5.91
N ALA A 172 -3.45 -19.26 -5.47
CA ALA A 172 -3.18 -20.69 -5.55
C ALA A 172 -4.45 -21.49 -5.85
N THR A 173 -4.26 -22.73 -6.32
CA THR A 173 -5.33 -23.72 -6.44
C THR A 173 -5.07 -24.93 -5.56
N VAL A 174 -6.16 -25.53 -5.10
CA VAL A 174 -6.22 -26.81 -4.41
C VAL A 174 -7.24 -27.67 -5.13
N THR A 175 -6.83 -28.86 -5.55
CA THR A 175 -7.67 -29.80 -6.31
C THR A 175 -7.99 -31.08 -5.53
N ASP A 176 -7.32 -31.30 -4.39
CA ASP A 176 -7.65 -32.37 -3.45
C ASP A 176 -8.91 -32.01 -2.65
N SER A 177 -10.02 -32.67 -3.01
CA SER A 177 -11.32 -32.50 -2.34
C SER A 177 -11.26 -32.70 -0.82
N SER A 178 -10.37 -33.56 -0.31
CA SER A 178 -10.27 -33.82 1.13
C SER A 178 -9.77 -32.59 1.91
N LEU A 179 -8.94 -31.73 1.28
CA LEU A 179 -8.45 -30.49 1.87
C LEU A 179 -9.54 -29.39 1.91
N ALA A 180 -10.48 -29.42 0.96
CA ALA A 180 -11.65 -28.56 0.96
C ALA A 180 -12.64 -29.02 2.07
N GLU A 181 -12.92 -30.32 2.13
CA GLU A 181 -13.81 -30.93 3.14
C GLU A 181 -13.31 -30.67 4.57
N ALA A 182 -12.02 -30.86 4.82
CA ALA A 182 -11.40 -30.59 6.13
C ALA A 182 -11.56 -29.14 6.61
N GLN A 183 -11.86 -28.20 5.69
CA GLN A 183 -12.09 -26.79 5.98
C GLN A 183 -13.57 -26.37 5.84
N GLY A 184 -14.47 -27.33 5.60
CA GLY A 184 -15.89 -27.05 5.36
C GLY A 184 -16.12 -26.16 4.14
N ILE A 185 -15.35 -26.39 3.06
CA ILE A 185 -15.42 -25.64 1.81
C ILE A 185 -16.10 -26.51 0.75
N ASN A 186 -17.14 -25.97 0.10
CA ASN A 186 -17.77 -26.61 -1.05
C ASN A 186 -17.02 -26.23 -2.33
N VAL A 187 -16.82 -27.18 -3.24
CA VAL A 187 -16.13 -26.95 -4.51
C VAL A 187 -17.18 -26.66 -5.61
N PRO A 188 -16.96 -25.68 -6.51
CA PRO A 188 -15.85 -24.73 -6.54
C PRO A 188 -16.04 -23.56 -5.56
N SER A 189 -14.97 -23.14 -4.89
CA SER A 189 -14.94 -21.92 -4.07
C SER A 189 -13.57 -21.25 -4.08
N VAL A 190 -13.54 -19.93 -3.89
CA VAL A 190 -12.30 -19.20 -3.57
C VAL A 190 -12.37 -18.68 -2.15
N VAL A 191 -11.28 -18.81 -1.40
CA VAL A 191 -11.14 -18.24 -0.05
C VAL A 191 -10.04 -17.20 -0.06
N CYS A 192 -10.38 -15.99 0.38
CA CYS A 192 -9.46 -14.90 0.65
C CYS A 192 -9.03 -14.94 2.11
N TYR A 193 -7.72 -14.98 2.39
CA TYR A 193 -7.16 -14.89 3.73
C TYR A 193 -6.41 -13.56 3.88
N LYS A 194 -6.82 -12.73 4.84
CA LYS A 194 -6.16 -11.45 5.17
C LYS A 194 -5.41 -11.59 6.48
N GLN A 195 -4.09 -11.79 6.41
CA GLN A 195 -3.27 -12.09 7.58
C GLN A 195 -3.27 -10.97 8.61
N ILE A 196 -3.17 -9.72 8.16
CA ILE A 196 -3.10 -8.55 9.05
C ILE A 196 -4.43 -8.32 9.79
N ASP A 197 -5.55 -8.50 9.10
CA ASP A 197 -6.88 -8.25 9.66
C ASP A 197 -7.43 -9.44 10.46
N GLY A 198 -6.88 -10.64 10.24
CA GLY A 198 -7.43 -11.90 10.76
C GLY A 198 -8.80 -12.24 10.18
N ASP A 199 -9.08 -11.80 8.95
CA ASP A 199 -10.38 -11.93 8.27
C ASP A 199 -10.28 -12.94 7.12
N THR A 200 -11.35 -13.69 6.89
CA THR A 200 -11.45 -14.70 5.83
C THR A 200 -12.78 -14.56 5.12
N ARG A 201 -12.74 -14.49 3.78
CA ARG A 201 -13.95 -14.35 2.95
C ARG A 201 -14.04 -15.44 1.91
N ARG A 202 -15.25 -15.84 1.54
CA ARG A 202 -15.50 -16.92 0.57
C ARG A 202 -16.30 -16.42 -0.62
N PHE A 203 -15.98 -16.96 -1.79
CA PHE A 203 -16.73 -16.83 -3.04
C PHE A 203 -17.05 -18.22 -3.59
N SER A 204 -18.22 -18.40 -4.19
CA SER A 204 -18.65 -19.68 -4.76
C SER A 204 -19.53 -19.53 -6.02
N SER A 205 -19.69 -18.30 -6.55
CA SER A 205 -20.59 -18.02 -7.68
C SER A 205 -19.81 -17.73 -8.96
N PHE A 206 -19.36 -18.75 -9.69
CA PHE A 206 -18.57 -18.54 -10.91
C PHE A 206 -19.40 -18.26 -12.18
N ASN A 207 -20.72 -18.12 -12.05
CA ASN A 207 -21.62 -17.95 -13.20
C ASN A 207 -21.41 -16.63 -13.97
N GLN A 208 -20.84 -15.62 -13.30
CA GLN A 208 -20.59 -14.30 -13.87
C GLN A 208 -19.16 -13.86 -13.53
N PRO A 209 -18.19 -13.92 -14.46
CA PRO A 209 -16.78 -13.62 -14.17
C PRO A 209 -16.53 -12.23 -13.55
N HIS A 210 -17.35 -11.24 -13.88
CA HIS A 210 -17.23 -9.90 -13.30
C HIS A 210 -17.56 -9.87 -11.79
N GLU A 211 -18.46 -10.73 -11.31
CA GLU A 211 -18.75 -10.86 -9.87
C GLU A 211 -17.51 -11.31 -9.09
N PHE A 212 -16.66 -12.15 -9.71
CA PHE A 212 -15.42 -12.59 -9.09
C PHE A 212 -14.40 -11.45 -8.98
N ASP A 213 -14.23 -10.65 -10.03
CA ASP A 213 -13.34 -9.49 -10.00
C ASP A 213 -13.77 -8.45 -8.95
N ASP A 214 -15.07 -8.16 -8.86
CA ASP A 214 -15.60 -7.26 -7.83
C ASP A 214 -15.46 -7.85 -6.43
N TRP A 215 -15.66 -9.16 -6.28
CA TRP A 215 -15.40 -9.85 -5.02
C TRP A 215 -13.93 -9.81 -4.61
N VAL A 216 -12.97 -9.97 -5.53
CA VAL A 216 -11.53 -9.87 -5.21
C VAL A 216 -11.21 -8.48 -4.66
N LYS A 217 -11.72 -7.41 -5.28
CA LYS A 217 -11.53 -6.03 -4.80
C LYS A 217 -12.13 -5.81 -3.40
N GLU A 218 -13.34 -6.32 -3.17
CA GLU A 218 -14.04 -6.18 -1.89
C GLU A 218 -13.38 -7.03 -0.78
N ALA A 219 -13.06 -8.29 -1.08
CA ALA A 219 -12.49 -9.24 -0.14
C ALA A 219 -11.06 -8.88 0.28
N SER A 220 -10.28 -8.29 -0.63
CA SER A 220 -8.92 -7.83 -0.35
C SER A 220 -8.85 -6.50 0.39
N ARG A 221 -9.96 -5.77 0.58
CA ARG A 221 -9.90 -4.46 1.24
C ARG A 221 -9.40 -4.60 2.68
N PRO A 222 -8.25 -4.01 3.02
CA PRO A 222 -7.74 -3.99 4.39
C PRO A 222 -8.59 -3.07 5.26
N ILE A 223 -8.64 -3.33 6.57
CA ILE A 223 -9.31 -2.42 7.52
C ILE A 223 -8.69 -1.02 7.47
N LEU A 224 -7.37 -0.96 7.38
CA LEU A 224 -6.60 0.27 7.26
C LEU A 224 -5.36 0.01 6.41
N GLY A 225 -5.53 0.14 5.10
CA GLY A 225 -4.48 -0.07 4.10
C GLY A 225 -3.66 1.18 3.81
N GLU A 226 -2.63 1.01 3.00
CA GLU A 226 -1.91 2.13 2.40
C GLU A 226 -2.49 2.44 1.02
N LEU A 227 -2.64 3.73 0.71
CA LEU A 227 -2.96 4.19 -0.64
C LEU A 227 -1.74 3.95 -1.53
N THR A 228 -1.94 3.36 -2.70
CA THR A 228 -0.90 3.11 -3.70
C THR A 228 -1.44 3.38 -5.10
N ALA A 229 -0.56 3.52 -6.08
CA ALA A 229 -0.96 3.70 -7.48
C ALA A 229 -1.79 2.50 -8.00
N LEU A 230 -1.64 1.33 -7.39
CA LEU A 230 -2.37 0.11 -7.75
C LEU A 230 -3.83 0.14 -7.29
N ASN A 231 -4.10 0.76 -6.14
CA ASN A 231 -5.42 0.70 -5.51
C ASN A 231 -6.20 2.03 -5.54
N GLN A 232 -5.56 3.17 -5.82
CA GLN A 232 -6.18 4.48 -5.74
C GLN A 232 -7.46 4.57 -6.58
N GLN A 233 -7.38 4.20 -7.87
CA GLN A 233 -8.54 4.33 -8.76
C GLN A 233 -9.72 3.48 -8.29
N ARG A 234 -9.49 2.20 -7.92
CA ARG A 234 -10.58 1.34 -7.42
C ARG A 234 -11.18 1.84 -6.11
N LEU A 235 -10.41 2.52 -5.26
CA LEU A 235 -10.92 3.11 -4.03
C LEU A 235 -11.77 4.36 -4.30
N LEU A 236 -11.42 5.15 -5.31
CA LEU A 236 -12.21 6.28 -5.79
C LEU A 236 -13.52 5.82 -6.45
N ASP A 237 -13.45 4.81 -7.33
CA ASP A 237 -14.61 4.26 -8.04
C ASP A 237 -15.66 3.67 -7.09
N ARG A 238 -15.23 3.24 -5.89
CA ARG A 238 -16.13 2.77 -4.81
C ARG A 238 -17.12 3.84 -4.36
N GLY A 239 -16.76 5.13 -4.47
CA GLY A 239 -17.64 6.27 -4.16
C GLY A 239 -17.95 6.48 -2.66
N TRP A 240 -17.40 5.65 -1.77
CA TRP A 240 -17.56 5.82 -0.32
C TRP A 240 -16.70 6.96 0.21
N PRO A 241 -17.09 7.62 1.32
CA PRO A 241 -16.24 8.62 1.93
C PRO A 241 -14.85 8.07 2.26
N MET A 242 -13.80 8.76 1.79
CA MET A 242 -12.41 8.39 2.02
C MET A 242 -11.82 9.20 3.16
N VAL A 243 -11.19 8.51 4.12
CA VAL A 243 -10.41 9.11 5.21
C VAL A 243 -8.93 8.95 4.85
N TYR A 244 -8.24 10.06 4.59
CA TYR A 244 -6.81 10.08 4.32
C TYR A 244 -6.03 10.41 5.57
N LEU A 245 -4.98 9.64 5.85
CA LEU A 245 -4.08 9.82 7.00
C LEU A 245 -2.62 9.86 6.48
N PHE A 246 -2.05 11.05 6.39
CA PHE A 246 -0.72 11.29 5.82
C PHE A 246 0.37 11.18 6.89
N ALA A 247 1.40 10.39 6.60
CA ALA A 247 2.64 10.34 7.35
C ALA A 247 3.82 9.94 6.44
N PRO A 248 4.94 10.69 6.47
CA PRO A 248 6.04 10.53 5.52
C PRO A 248 6.81 9.23 5.70
N THR A 249 7.08 8.82 6.93
CA THR A 249 7.85 7.59 7.21
C THR A 249 6.96 6.39 7.50
N GLU A 250 7.46 5.18 7.23
CA GLU A 250 6.73 3.96 7.59
C GLU A 250 6.53 3.84 9.11
N SER A 251 7.52 4.22 9.91
CA SER A 251 7.39 4.22 11.38
C SER A 251 6.22 5.09 11.86
N GLU A 252 6.05 6.28 11.31
CA GLU A 252 4.91 7.15 11.63
C GLU A 252 3.58 6.56 11.11
N ARG A 253 3.56 5.97 9.90
CA ARG A 253 2.38 5.27 9.39
C ARG A 253 1.99 4.09 10.28
N GLN A 254 2.95 3.33 10.82
CA GLN A 254 2.70 2.25 11.78
C GLN A 254 2.12 2.77 13.11
N GLN A 255 2.62 3.91 13.61
CA GLN A 255 2.08 4.54 14.81
C GLN A 255 0.63 5.01 14.60
N LEU A 256 0.34 5.65 13.47
CA LEU A 256 -1.02 6.01 13.07
C LEU A 256 -1.89 4.76 12.96
N ARG A 257 -1.42 3.72 12.26
CA ARG A 257 -2.11 2.44 12.09
C ARG A 257 -2.56 1.89 13.44
N LYS A 258 -1.62 1.72 14.37
CA LYS A 258 -1.89 1.23 15.73
C LYS A 258 -2.93 2.07 16.47
N THR A 259 -2.87 3.39 16.31
CA THR A 259 -3.73 4.32 17.06
C THR A 259 -5.15 4.31 16.51
N VAL A 260 -5.30 4.29 15.19
CA VAL A 260 -6.60 4.50 14.53
C VAL A 260 -7.27 3.21 14.05
N TYR A 261 -6.59 2.06 14.12
CA TYR A 261 -7.12 0.78 13.64
C TYR A 261 -8.51 0.44 14.21
N LYS A 262 -8.72 0.63 15.52
CA LYS A 262 -10.03 0.35 16.14
C LYS A 262 -11.14 1.25 15.59
N PHE A 263 -10.82 2.51 15.32
CA PHE A 263 -11.73 3.44 14.68
C PHE A 263 -12.04 2.97 13.25
N ALA A 264 -11.01 2.74 12.43
CA ALA A 264 -11.17 2.27 11.05
C ALA A 264 -11.99 0.98 10.97
N LYS A 265 -11.76 0.02 11.90
CA LYS A 265 -12.52 -1.22 12.00
C LYS A 265 -14.01 -0.98 12.31
N SER A 266 -14.32 -0.05 13.21
CA SER A 266 -15.69 0.23 13.63
C SER A 266 -16.53 0.87 12.52
N TYR A 267 -15.89 1.55 11.57
CA TYR A 267 -16.54 2.22 10.45
C TYR A 267 -16.24 1.56 9.09
N TYR A 268 -15.69 0.34 9.08
CA TYR A 268 -15.24 -0.35 7.87
C TYR A 268 -16.32 -0.53 6.81
N ASP A 269 -17.59 -0.66 7.24
CA ASP A 269 -18.77 -0.79 6.38
C ASP A 269 -19.40 0.55 5.97
N SER A 270 -18.73 1.67 6.26
CA SER A 270 -19.21 3.01 5.87
C SER A 270 -18.12 3.96 5.36
N LEU A 271 -16.85 3.72 5.71
CA LEU A 271 -15.71 4.56 5.36
C LEU A 271 -14.60 3.74 4.71
N THR A 272 -13.86 4.37 3.81
CA THR A 272 -12.58 3.85 3.29
C THR A 272 -11.44 4.60 4.00
N SER A 273 -10.76 3.95 4.95
CA SER A 273 -9.62 4.58 5.64
C SER A 273 -8.29 4.14 5.03
N VAL A 274 -7.44 5.11 4.68
CA VAL A 274 -6.12 4.86 4.09
C VAL A 274 -5.02 5.66 4.78
N LEU A 275 -3.89 4.99 5.00
CA LEU A 275 -2.61 5.63 5.29
C LEU A 275 -1.98 6.06 3.97
N VAL A 276 -1.34 7.22 3.95
CA VAL A 276 -0.78 7.79 2.73
C VAL A 276 0.66 8.19 2.96
N ASP A 277 1.54 7.65 2.12
CA ASP A 277 2.87 8.20 1.90
C ASP A 277 2.71 9.48 1.04
N PRO A 278 2.91 10.69 1.61
CA PRO A 278 2.76 11.94 0.88
C PRO A 278 3.71 12.04 -0.33
N PHE A 279 4.84 11.33 -0.31
CA PHE A 279 5.80 11.37 -1.41
C PHE A 279 5.40 10.49 -2.60
N GLN A 280 4.46 9.54 -2.43
CA GLN A 280 3.84 8.84 -3.56
C GLN A 280 2.72 9.65 -4.21
N PHE A 281 2.15 10.62 -3.47
CA PHE A 281 1.03 11.44 -3.91
C PHE A 281 1.26 12.92 -3.58
N PRO A 282 2.29 13.57 -4.17
CA PRO A 282 2.74 14.91 -3.77
C PRO A 282 1.65 15.98 -3.91
N GLU A 283 0.74 15.83 -4.88
CA GLU A 283 -0.35 16.78 -5.11
C GLU A 283 -1.57 16.55 -4.22
N LEU A 284 -1.74 15.34 -3.66
CA LEU A 284 -2.98 14.96 -2.99
C LEU A 284 -3.24 15.78 -1.73
N MET A 285 -2.20 16.13 -0.98
CA MET A 285 -2.35 17.00 0.19
C MET A 285 -2.89 18.38 -0.20
N ASN A 286 -2.36 18.99 -1.27
CA ASN A 286 -2.82 20.28 -1.77
C ASN A 286 -4.27 20.20 -2.30
N GLN A 287 -4.62 19.11 -2.99
CA GLN A 287 -5.98 18.85 -3.46
C GLN A 287 -6.98 18.73 -2.30
N LEU A 288 -6.52 18.26 -1.14
CA LEU A 288 -7.30 18.20 0.11
C LEU A 288 -7.17 19.49 0.95
N GLY A 289 -6.45 20.50 0.45
CA GLY A 289 -6.16 21.77 1.09
C GLY A 289 -5.28 21.69 2.34
N LEU A 290 -4.59 20.58 2.54
CA LEU A 290 -3.69 20.35 3.68
C LEU A 290 -2.33 21.02 3.43
N ALA A 291 -1.63 21.36 4.52
CA ALA A 291 -0.25 21.85 4.43
C ALA A 291 0.70 20.68 4.18
N THR A 292 1.60 20.81 3.20
CA THR A 292 2.50 19.75 2.73
C THR A 292 3.72 19.49 3.62
N ASN A 293 3.91 20.29 4.66
CA ASN A 293 5.05 20.23 5.57
C ASN A 293 4.64 19.99 7.03
N GLN A 294 3.40 19.55 7.28
CA GLN A 294 2.87 19.28 8.62
C GLN A 294 2.33 17.87 8.68
N PHE A 295 2.91 17.06 9.57
CA PHE A 295 2.55 15.65 9.74
C PHE A 295 2.41 15.31 11.23
N PRO A 296 1.55 14.34 11.59
CA PRO A 296 0.57 13.70 10.72
C PRO A 296 -0.52 14.69 10.27
N ALA A 297 -1.11 14.46 9.11
CA ALA A 297 -2.22 15.25 8.59
C ALA A 297 -3.35 14.34 8.11
N GLY A 298 -4.57 14.86 8.04
CA GLY A 298 -5.70 14.06 7.57
C GLY A 298 -6.85 14.88 7.06
N ALA A 299 -7.67 14.24 6.24
CA ALA A 299 -8.89 14.81 5.70
C ALA A 299 -9.90 13.71 5.40
N VAL A 300 -11.17 14.10 5.32
CA VAL A 300 -12.26 13.28 4.79
C VAL A 300 -12.70 13.85 3.47
N HIS A 301 -12.73 13.02 2.43
CA HIS A 301 -13.31 13.33 1.13
C HIS A 301 -14.60 12.54 0.96
N GLN A 302 -15.72 13.25 1.00
CA GLN A 302 -17.03 12.68 0.69
C GLN A 302 -17.20 12.64 -0.83
N LEU A 303 -16.71 11.57 -1.45
CA LEU A 303 -16.65 11.39 -2.90
C LEU A 303 -17.98 11.68 -3.61
N SER A 304 -19.10 11.19 -3.09
CA SER A 304 -20.42 11.35 -3.71
C SER A 304 -20.91 12.78 -3.86
N LYS A 305 -20.38 13.72 -3.07
CA LYS A 305 -20.72 15.15 -3.11
C LYS A 305 -19.51 16.03 -3.43
N ASP A 306 -18.37 15.41 -3.67
CA ASP A 306 -17.07 16.06 -3.80
C ASP A 306 -16.78 17.09 -2.69
N ARG A 307 -17.09 16.73 -1.42
CA ARG A 307 -16.87 17.61 -0.27
C ARG A 307 -15.66 17.16 0.53
N ILE A 308 -14.76 18.10 0.82
CA ILE A 308 -13.53 17.84 1.58
C ILE A 308 -13.64 18.48 2.96
N TYR A 309 -13.26 17.75 4.00
CA TYR A 309 -13.22 18.22 5.38
C TYR A 309 -11.83 17.96 5.95
N GLN A 310 -11.14 19.00 6.37
CA GLN A 310 -9.79 18.91 6.89
C GLN A 310 -9.81 18.55 8.37
N TYR A 311 -8.97 17.61 8.78
CA TYR A 311 -8.79 17.34 10.19
C TYR A 311 -8.05 18.52 10.86
N PRO A 312 -8.53 19.03 12.01
CA PRO A 312 -7.90 20.16 12.67
C PRO A 312 -6.47 19.84 13.12
N LYS A 313 -5.54 20.74 12.80
CA LYS A 313 -4.09 20.58 13.04
C LYS A 313 -3.71 20.53 14.52
N ASP A 314 -4.54 21.11 15.37
CA ASP A 314 -4.37 21.20 16.82
C ASP A 314 -5.01 20.02 17.57
N LYS A 315 -5.75 19.15 16.87
CA LYS A 315 -6.36 17.95 17.47
C LYS A 315 -5.45 16.73 17.35
N PRO A 316 -5.37 15.88 18.39
CA PRO A 316 -4.60 14.65 18.32
C PRO A 316 -5.31 13.60 17.45
N PHE A 317 -4.55 12.71 16.82
CA PHE A 317 -5.09 11.54 16.10
C PHE A 317 -5.46 10.40 17.06
N SER A 318 -6.32 10.69 18.05
CA SER A 318 -6.84 9.66 18.96
C SER A 318 -8.21 9.15 18.49
N PRO A 319 -8.61 7.91 18.83
CA PRO A 319 -9.92 7.38 18.44
C PRO A 319 -11.09 8.29 18.84
N GLY A 320 -11.04 8.86 20.07
CA GLY A 320 -12.09 9.75 20.56
C GLY A 320 -12.15 11.08 19.83
N ALA A 321 -10.99 11.69 19.53
CA ALA A 321 -10.94 12.95 18.80
C ALA A 321 -11.40 12.80 17.35
N LEU A 322 -10.98 11.71 16.68
CA LEU A 322 -11.42 11.37 15.33
C LEU A 322 -12.91 11.09 15.26
N GLN A 323 -13.44 10.31 16.22
CA GLN A 323 -14.86 10.02 16.30
C GLN A 323 -15.69 11.29 16.51
N GLN A 324 -15.30 12.13 17.48
CA GLN A 324 -16.03 13.38 17.74
C GLN A 324 -16.03 14.28 16.51
N TRP A 325 -14.86 14.48 15.89
CA TRP A 325 -14.77 15.31 14.69
C TRP A 325 -15.57 14.73 13.51
N GLY A 326 -15.56 13.40 13.32
CA GLY A 326 -16.38 12.75 12.30
C GLY A 326 -17.88 12.94 12.52
N LEU A 327 -18.33 12.92 13.78
CA LEU A 327 -19.71 13.26 14.14
C LEU A 327 -20.02 14.73 13.85
N ASP A 328 -19.10 15.65 14.16
CA ASP A 328 -19.26 17.07 13.86
C ASP A 328 -19.39 17.30 12.33
N VAL A 329 -18.63 16.57 11.51
CA VAL A 329 -18.76 16.58 10.04
C VAL A 329 -20.12 16.04 9.61
N TYR A 330 -20.54 14.89 10.15
CA TYR A 330 -21.83 14.27 9.81
C TYR A 330 -23.03 15.16 10.17
N GLN A 331 -22.95 15.88 11.30
CA GLN A 331 -23.98 16.81 11.77
C GLN A 331 -23.94 18.17 11.06
N GLY A 332 -22.98 18.41 10.15
CA GLY A 332 -22.84 19.68 9.44
C GLY A 332 -22.24 20.82 10.28
N LEU A 333 -21.65 20.51 11.44
CA LEU A 333 -20.97 21.49 12.30
C LEU A 333 -19.60 21.90 11.74
N VAL A 334 -19.02 21.07 10.88
CA VAL A 334 -17.77 21.37 10.15
C VAL A 334 -18.11 21.77 8.72
N LYS A 335 -17.68 22.96 8.30
CA LYS A 335 -17.84 23.41 6.92
C LYS A 335 -16.85 22.70 6.00
N ALA A 336 -17.32 22.35 4.79
CA ALA A 336 -16.44 21.83 3.75
C ALA A 336 -15.39 22.87 3.37
N TRP A 337 -14.18 22.41 3.10
CA TRP A 337 -13.09 23.25 2.60
C TRP A 337 -13.43 23.78 1.21
N THR A 338 -13.13 25.07 0.99
CA THR A 338 -13.28 25.73 -0.30
C THR A 338 -11.89 26.08 -0.82
N PRO A 339 -11.52 25.62 -2.04
CA PRO A 339 -10.24 25.96 -2.63
C PRO A 339 -10.05 27.49 -2.75
N PRO A 340 -8.81 28.00 -2.59
CA PRO A 340 -8.52 29.41 -2.83
C PRO A 340 -8.98 29.85 -4.22
N GLY A 341 -9.69 30.98 -4.30
CA GLY A 341 -10.21 31.52 -5.56
C GLY A 341 -11.62 31.00 -5.94
N PHE A 342 -12.18 30.05 -5.19
CA PHE A 342 -13.58 29.65 -5.32
C PHE A 342 -14.42 30.25 -4.18
N THR A 343 -15.63 30.70 -4.50
CA THR A 343 -16.64 31.03 -3.50
C THR A 343 -17.52 29.80 -3.30
N ALA A 344 -17.73 29.41 -2.04
CA ALA A 344 -18.68 28.34 -1.75
C ALA A 344 -20.05 28.75 -2.30
N PRO A 345 -20.76 27.88 -3.03
CA PRO A 345 -22.16 28.15 -3.36
C PRO A 345 -22.90 28.38 -2.03
N GLU A 346 -23.66 29.47 -1.94
CA GLU A 346 -24.50 29.75 -0.78
C GLU A 346 -25.30 28.50 -0.44
N SER A 347 -25.19 28.04 0.81
CA SER A 347 -25.99 26.95 1.31
C SER A 347 -27.45 27.35 1.16
N THR A 348 -28.16 26.76 0.21
CA THR A 348 -29.61 26.69 0.26
C THR A 348 -29.96 25.84 1.47
N GLU A 349 -30.15 26.52 2.59
CA GLU A 349 -30.87 26.03 3.76
C GLU A 349 -32.22 25.48 3.29
N HIS A 350 -32.51 24.25 3.72
CA HIS A 350 -33.82 23.59 3.71
C HIS A 350 -34.51 23.39 2.36
N ASP A 351 -34.60 22.13 1.95
CA ASP A 351 -35.92 21.60 1.60
C ASP A 351 -36.04 20.17 2.15
N GLU A 352 -37.09 20.00 2.96
CA GLU A 352 -37.51 18.79 3.64
C GLU A 352 -38.13 17.79 2.65
N LEU A 353 -37.74 16.52 2.75
CA LEU A 353 -38.56 15.30 2.90
C LEU A 353 -37.84 14.04 2.41
#